data_AF-A0A951HE75-F1
#
_entry.id   AF-A0A951HE75-F1
#
_cell.length_a   1.000
_cell.length_b   1.000
_cell.length_c   1.000
_cell.angle_alpha   90.00
_cell.angle_beta   90.00
_cell.angle_gamma   90.00
#
_symmetry.space_group_name_H-M   'P 1'
#
loop_
_entity.id
_entity.type
_entity.pdbx_description
1 polymer ?
#
loop_
_entity_poly.entity_id
_entity_poly.type
_entity_poly.pdbx_seq_one_letter_code
_entity_poly.pdbx_strand_id
1 'polypeptide(L)'
;MRFTGRTPQIARSQGRGLAMHRHARRVRAGFTLVEMMVALAILSLMMTIIFVPLNLGLNFFHIGNARSQLQQSAQAMLNRMSAELRQASFVFPNDALPGVTDKAPYTNNGGLPYYQSTTFDETVDASAASSTPKSIVCGSNKQPAGNPSRIDFLLPKMATNGSPQLPLTPGTYLVTYYARRQTPFDSSFKSNPFDGVDNPIVMYRAQMPLFDNSSPPKKMVDISDSRYPSGACSGNEDQTSFWLTESEYGEPNLEPLSINDGSPNPTFASHDLLTPRGMGLLASHATDPTLGATAFVPNTIFLCQDTDGDGKIDHVRITLDLAQYDEAGAMQTAQNVRLSEDVDLPNIQ
;
A
#
# COMPACT_ATOMS: atom_id res chain seq x y z
N MET A 1 -31.62 -18.45 25.43
CA MET A 1 -32.92 -18.04 26.02
C MET A 1 -34.03 -18.42 25.05
N ARG A 2 -34.85 -19.41 25.42
CA ARG A 2 -36.04 -19.87 24.68
C ARG A 2 -37.24 -19.06 25.17
N PHE A 3 -37.93 -18.36 24.27
CA PHE A 3 -39.27 -17.85 24.54
C PHE A 3 -40.30 -18.74 23.85
N THR A 4 -40.83 -19.69 24.61
CA THR A 4 -42.04 -20.45 24.31
C THR A 4 -43.23 -19.67 24.85
N GLY A 5 -43.96 -18.99 23.97
CA GLY A 5 -45.21 -18.29 24.29
C GLY A 5 -46.39 -18.97 23.61
N ARG A 6 -47.03 -19.89 24.33
CA ARG A 6 -48.28 -20.56 23.95
C ARG A 6 -49.45 -19.86 24.64
N THR A 7 -50.63 -19.91 24.02
CA THR A 7 -52.03 -19.75 24.52
C THR A 7 -52.81 -18.57 23.91
N PRO A 8 -54.17 -18.58 23.88
CA PRO A 8 -55.11 -19.70 24.06
C PRO A 8 -56.10 -19.89 22.89
N GLN A 9 -56.60 -21.12 22.75
CA GLN A 9 -57.87 -21.43 22.09
C GLN A 9 -59.02 -20.76 22.84
N ILE A 10 -59.87 -20.02 22.13
CA ILE A 10 -61.21 -19.66 22.60
C ILE A 10 -62.23 -20.43 21.76
N ALA A 11 -63.02 -21.22 22.46
CA ALA A 11 -64.07 -22.05 21.95
C ALA A 11 -65.43 -21.32 21.93
N ARG A 12 -66.21 -21.63 20.89
CA ARG A 12 -67.69 -21.66 20.80
C ARG A 12 -68.47 -20.36 21.08
N SER A 13 -69.29 -19.98 20.09
CA SER A 13 -70.74 -20.16 20.26
C SER A 13 -71.44 -20.40 18.92
N GLN A 14 -72.33 -21.39 18.92
CA GLN A 14 -73.29 -21.67 17.86
C GLN A 14 -74.41 -20.63 17.91
N GLY A 15 -74.56 -19.88 16.83
CA GLY A 15 -75.73 -19.02 16.57
C GLY A 15 -76.38 -19.44 15.26
N ARG A 16 -77.32 -20.39 15.37
CA ARG A 16 -78.11 -20.97 14.29
C ARG A 16 -79.13 -19.92 13.82
N GLY A 17 -78.80 -19.19 12.76
CA GLY A 17 -79.70 -18.29 12.05
C GLY A 17 -79.82 -18.71 10.60
N LEU A 18 -80.84 -19.54 10.30
CA LEU A 18 -81.30 -19.84 8.94
C LEU A 18 -81.94 -18.57 8.36
N ALA A 19 -81.10 -17.65 7.88
CA ALA A 19 -81.51 -16.57 7.00
C ALA A 19 -81.21 -16.98 5.57
N MET A 20 -82.31 -17.18 4.83
CA MET A 20 -82.35 -17.44 3.39
C MET A 20 -81.79 -16.22 2.64
N HIS A 21 -80.47 -16.07 2.62
CA HIS A 21 -79.81 -15.06 1.82
C HIS A 21 -79.90 -15.49 0.36
N ARG A 22 -80.92 -14.92 -0.32
CA ARG A 22 -80.97 -14.77 -1.77
C ARG A 22 -79.54 -14.60 -2.28
N HIS A 23 -79.08 -15.53 -3.10
CA HIS A 23 -77.91 -15.33 -3.93
C HIS A 23 -78.22 -14.16 -4.87
N ALA A 24 -78.06 -12.95 -4.38
CA ALA A 24 -77.86 -11.78 -5.20
C ALA A 24 -76.63 -12.15 -6.03
N ARG A 25 -76.86 -12.48 -7.30
CA ARG A 25 -75.80 -12.61 -8.30
C ARG A 25 -75.02 -11.31 -8.22
N ARG A 26 -73.90 -11.32 -7.48
CA ARG A 26 -72.91 -10.26 -7.55
C ARG A 26 -72.48 -10.27 -9.01
N VAL A 27 -73.04 -9.34 -9.77
CA VAL A 27 -72.53 -8.98 -11.07
C VAL A 27 -71.09 -8.60 -10.80
N ARG A 28 -70.17 -9.53 -11.09
CA ARG A 28 -68.74 -9.26 -11.02
C ARG A 28 -68.50 -8.31 -12.18
N ALA A 29 -68.52 -7.01 -11.89
CA ALA A 29 -68.02 -6.01 -12.82
C ALA A 29 -66.55 -6.37 -13.06
N GLY A 30 -66.25 -6.92 -14.23
CA GLY A 30 -64.88 -7.14 -14.66
C GLY A 30 -64.20 -5.79 -14.83
N PHE A 31 -62.94 -5.70 -14.39
CA PHE A 31 -62.11 -4.55 -14.68
C PHE A 31 -62.09 -4.31 -16.18
N THR A 32 -62.32 -3.06 -16.60
CA THR A 32 -62.23 -2.72 -18.00
C THR A 32 -60.78 -2.80 -18.46
N LEU A 33 -60.55 -3.10 -19.74
CA LEU A 33 -59.19 -3.15 -20.32
C LEU A 33 -58.44 -1.83 -20.06
N VAL A 34 -59.16 -0.71 -20.16
CA VAL A 34 -58.62 0.64 -19.89
C VAL A 34 -58.14 0.77 -18.44
N GLU A 35 -58.89 0.27 -17.46
CA GLU A 35 -58.53 0.34 -16.05
C GLU A 35 -57.26 -0.46 -15.74
N MET A 36 -57.09 -1.61 -16.37
CA MET A 36 -55.85 -2.39 -16.28
C MET A 36 -54.67 -1.66 -16.94
N MET A 37 -54.86 -0.98 -18.07
CA MET A 37 -53.80 -0.19 -18.71
C MET A 37 -53.37 0.99 -17.82
N VAL A 38 -54.32 1.71 -17.23
CA VAL A 38 -54.03 2.83 -16.32
C VAL A 38 -53.32 2.33 -15.06
N ALA A 39 -53.76 1.21 -14.48
CA ALA A 39 -53.11 0.62 -13.32
C ALA A 39 -51.64 0.23 -13.60
N LEU A 40 -51.36 -0.36 -14.77
CA LEU A 40 -50.00 -0.69 -15.19
C LEU A 40 -49.14 0.56 -15.44
N ALA A 41 -49.72 1.63 -16.01
CA ALA A 41 -49.03 2.88 -16.24
C ALA A 41 -48.64 3.59 -14.93
N ILE A 42 -49.55 3.60 -13.93
CA ILE A 42 -49.24 4.16 -12.61
C ILE A 42 -48.21 3.28 -11.89
N LEU A 43 -48.34 1.95 -11.98
CA LEU A 43 -47.39 1.03 -11.36
C LEU A 43 -45.97 1.21 -11.92
N SER A 44 -45.82 1.32 -13.24
CA SER A 44 -44.50 1.54 -13.85
C SER A 44 -43.91 2.88 -13.43
N LEU A 45 -44.72 3.94 -13.39
CA LEU A 45 -44.30 5.25 -12.90
C LEU A 45 -43.84 5.19 -11.43
N MET A 46 -44.59 4.53 -10.55
CA MET A 46 -44.21 4.37 -9.14
C MET A 46 -42.92 3.56 -8.99
N MET A 47 -42.76 2.49 -9.77
CA MET A 47 -41.53 1.70 -9.77
C MET A 47 -40.33 2.54 -10.18
N THR A 48 -40.44 3.36 -11.22
CA THR A 48 -39.35 4.26 -11.63
C THR A 48 -38.99 5.25 -10.52
N ILE A 49 -40.00 5.84 -9.85
CA ILE A 49 -39.78 6.80 -8.76
C ILE A 49 -39.05 6.15 -7.56
N ILE A 50 -39.32 4.88 -7.26
CA ILE A 50 -38.68 4.17 -6.14
C ILE A 50 -37.29 3.64 -6.53
N PHE A 51 -37.10 3.21 -7.76
CA PHE A 51 -35.86 2.55 -8.20
C PHE A 51 -34.67 3.50 -8.27
N VAL A 52 -34.89 4.76 -8.67
CA VAL A 52 -33.83 5.78 -8.74
C VAL A 52 -33.16 6.02 -7.37
N PRO A 53 -33.88 6.40 -6.29
CA PRO A 53 -33.26 6.62 -4.99
C PRO A 53 -32.68 5.33 -4.38
N LEU A 54 -33.24 4.15 -4.69
CA LEU A 54 -32.68 2.88 -4.24
C LEU A 54 -31.26 2.66 -4.82
N ASN A 55 -31.09 2.85 -6.13
CA ASN A 55 -29.77 2.71 -6.76
C ASN A 55 -28.78 3.74 -6.24
N LEU A 56 -29.22 4.99 -6.02
CA LEU A 56 -28.38 6.01 -5.38
C LEU A 56 -27.96 5.58 -3.97
N GLY A 57 -28.88 5.03 -3.17
CA GLY A 57 -28.59 4.52 -1.83
C GLY A 57 -27.57 3.39 -1.82
N LEU A 58 -27.68 2.44 -2.76
CA LEU A 58 -26.71 1.34 -2.92
C LEU A 58 -25.32 1.89 -3.30
N ASN A 59 -25.24 2.84 -4.23
CA ASN A 59 -23.97 3.46 -4.61
C ASN A 59 -23.31 4.17 -3.42
N PHE A 60 -24.06 4.95 -2.62
CA PHE A 60 -23.53 5.57 -1.42
C PHE A 60 -23.08 4.56 -0.38
N PHE A 61 -23.79 3.44 -0.24
CA PHE A 61 -23.39 2.37 0.67
C PHE A 61 -22.05 1.75 0.27
N HIS A 62 -21.84 1.45 -1.02
CA HIS A 62 -20.57 0.92 -1.52
C HIS A 62 -19.41 1.90 -1.31
N ILE A 63 -19.62 3.18 -1.61
CA ILE A 63 -18.66 4.27 -1.37
C ILE A 63 -18.32 4.39 0.12
N GLY A 64 -19.32 4.27 1.00
CA GLY A 64 -19.11 4.30 2.46
C GLY A 64 -18.33 3.10 2.98
N ASN A 65 -18.63 1.90 2.46
CA ASN A 65 -17.93 0.68 2.84
C ASN A 65 -16.46 0.69 2.41
N ALA A 66 -16.20 1.11 1.16
CA ALA A 66 -14.86 1.34 0.62
C ALA A 66 -14.05 2.29 1.53
N ARG A 67 -14.64 3.43 1.93
CA ARG A 67 -14.01 4.38 2.84
C ARG A 67 -13.61 3.77 4.17
N SER A 68 -14.54 3.05 4.78
CA SER A 68 -14.31 2.44 6.08
C SER A 68 -13.20 1.39 6.00
N GLN A 69 -13.19 0.57 4.94
CA GLN A 69 -12.16 -0.42 4.70
C GLN A 69 -10.78 0.20 4.47
N LEU A 70 -10.70 1.28 3.68
CA LEU A 70 -9.47 2.04 3.44
C LEU A 70 -8.90 2.59 4.75
N GLN A 71 -9.73 3.24 5.58
CA GLN A 71 -9.31 3.78 6.87
C GLN A 71 -8.84 2.69 7.84
N GLN A 72 -9.58 1.58 7.95
CA GLN A 72 -9.21 0.47 8.83
C GLN A 72 -7.89 -0.17 8.41
N SER A 73 -7.70 -0.37 7.10
CA SER A 73 -6.48 -0.95 6.54
C SER A 73 -5.27 -0.05 6.74
N ALA A 74 -5.46 1.25 6.48
CA ALA A 74 -4.45 2.27 6.67
C ALA A 74 -4.01 2.36 8.14
N GLN A 75 -4.96 2.32 9.08
CA GLN A 75 -4.67 2.29 10.51
C GLN A 75 -3.94 0.99 10.93
N ALA A 76 -4.35 -0.17 10.40
CA ALA A 76 -3.70 -1.44 10.70
C ALA A 76 -2.24 -1.46 10.23
N MET A 77 -1.97 -0.91 9.05
CA MET A 77 -0.62 -0.77 8.51
C MET A 77 0.24 0.19 9.35
N LEU A 78 -0.29 1.36 9.74
CA LEU A 78 0.41 2.29 10.63
C LEU A 78 0.72 1.67 11.98
N ASN A 79 -0.27 1.06 12.64
CA ASN A 79 -0.09 0.38 13.92
C ASN A 79 1.00 -0.70 13.86
N ARG A 80 1.10 -1.43 12.73
CA ARG A 80 2.16 -2.42 12.54
C ARG A 80 3.53 -1.74 12.42
N MET A 81 3.66 -0.73 11.56
CA MET A 81 4.91 0.01 11.38
C MET A 81 5.37 0.67 12.68
N SER A 82 4.47 1.32 13.41
CA SER A 82 4.78 1.98 14.68
C SER A 82 5.15 0.98 15.77
N ALA A 83 4.49 -0.18 15.83
CA ALA A 83 4.85 -1.24 16.77
C ALA A 83 6.23 -1.83 16.49
N GLU A 84 6.58 -2.07 15.22
CA GLU A 84 7.91 -2.56 14.83
C GLU A 84 9.00 -1.50 15.07
N LEU A 85 8.72 -0.23 14.77
CA LEU A 85 9.64 0.88 15.05
C LEU A 85 9.89 1.08 16.55
N ARG A 86 8.87 1.04 17.40
CA ARG A 86 9.05 1.11 18.87
C ARG A 86 9.93 0.00 19.42
N GLN A 87 9.97 -1.15 18.74
CA GLN A 87 10.82 -2.27 19.12
C GLN A 87 12.24 -2.12 18.58
N ALA A 88 12.47 -1.29 17.57
CA ALA A 88 13.75 -1.13 16.91
C ALA A 88 14.86 -0.79 17.93
N SER A 89 16.01 -1.43 17.76
CA SER A 89 17.23 -1.11 18.50
C SER A 89 18.05 -0.02 17.82
N PHE A 90 17.85 0.19 16.52
CA PHE A 90 18.55 1.19 15.73
C PHE A 90 17.73 1.58 14.50
N VAL A 91 17.64 2.87 14.19
CA VAL A 91 16.97 3.40 12.99
C VAL A 91 18.01 4.11 12.13
N PHE A 92 18.01 3.82 10.83
CA PHE A 92 18.87 4.49 9.87
C PHE A 92 18.13 5.70 9.28
N PRO A 93 18.65 6.93 9.41
CA PRO A 93 17.96 8.13 8.90
C PRO A 93 18.00 8.15 7.37
N ASN A 94 16.88 7.94 6.69
CA ASN A 94 16.80 7.99 5.22
C ASN A 94 16.51 9.38 4.66
N ASP A 95 16.43 10.32 5.58
CA ASP A 95 16.38 11.75 5.41
C ASP A 95 17.68 12.21 4.75
N ALA A 96 17.52 13.18 3.86
CA ALA A 96 18.60 13.93 3.29
C ALA A 96 19.39 14.61 4.44
N LEU A 97 20.57 14.10 4.78
CA LEU A 97 21.42 14.64 5.85
C LEU A 97 21.86 16.09 5.53
N PRO A 98 21.79 17.03 6.50
CA PRO A 98 22.30 18.39 6.32
C PRO A 98 23.80 18.39 6.01
N GLY A 99 24.21 19.13 5.00
CA GLY A 99 25.60 19.23 4.53
C GLY A 99 25.99 18.23 3.42
N VAL A 100 25.14 17.26 3.11
CA VAL A 100 25.32 16.35 1.95
C VAL A 100 24.15 16.41 0.97
N THR A 101 23.00 16.97 1.39
CA THR A 101 21.79 17.12 0.56
C THR A 101 21.21 18.53 0.54
N ASP A 102 22.02 19.51 0.95
CA ASP A 102 21.64 20.91 0.96
C ASP A 102 21.65 21.49 -0.45
N LYS A 103 20.52 21.40 -1.16
CA LYS A 103 19.84 22.56 -1.78
C LYS A 103 18.79 22.12 -2.80
N ALA A 104 17.53 22.30 -2.41
CA ALA A 104 16.59 22.96 -3.30
C ALA A 104 16.97 24.47 -3.40
N PRO A 105 16.80 25.14 -4.56
CA PRO A 105 16.19 24.63 -5.77
C PRO A 105 17.16 23.74 -6.57
N TYR A 106 16.69 22.59 -7.04
CA TYR A 106 17.44 21.68 -7.92
C TYR A 106 17.55 22.29 -9.32
N THR A 107 18.33 23.36 -9.46
CA THR A 107 18.36 24.19 -10.68
C THR A 107 19.01 23.50 -11.88
N ASN A 108 19.78 22.44 -11.65
CA ASN A 108 20.59 21.81 -12.69
C ASN A 108 19.99 20.48 -13.19
N ASN A 109 18.90 20.03 -12.56
CA ASN A 109 18.18 18.80 -12.91
C ASN A 109 16.66 19.03 -13.03
N GLY A 110 16.25 20.25 -13.41
CA GLY A 110 14.85 20.59 -13.64
C GLY A 110 13.92 20.51 -12.43
N GLY A 111 14.45 20.54 -11.19
CA GLY A 111 13.62 20.43 -9.99
C GLY A 111 13.38 19.01 -9.47
N LEU A 112 14.01 17.97 -10.06
CA LEU A 112 13.70 16.58 -9.75
C LEU A 112 14.71 15.95 -8.77
N PRO A 113 14.25 15.43 -7.61
CA PRO A 113 15.12 14.77 -6.62
C PRO A 113 15.53 13.34 -7.01
N TYR A 114 15.02 12.82 -8.12
CA TYR A 114 15.34 11.50 -8.66
C TYR A 114 16.08 11.65 -9.98
N TYR A 115 17.13 10.86 -10.16
CA TYR A 115 18.00 10.95 -11.32
C TYR A 115 17.27 10.47 -12.58
N GLN A 116 16.74 11.39 -13.39
CA GLN A 116 16.64 11.10 -14.82
C GLN A 116 18.06 11.11 -15.36
N SER A 117 18.57 9.94 -15.75
CA SER A 117 19.73 9.92 -16.63
C SER A 117 19.32 10.62 -17.92
N THR A 118 19.72 11.88 -18.07
CA THR A 118 19.48 12.67 -19.28
C THR A 118 20.24 12.13 -20.48
N THR A 119 21.16 11.18 -20.25
CA THR A 119 21.75 10.29 -21.24
C THR A 119 21.26 8.87 -21.00
N PHE A 120 19.95 8.64 -21.12
CA PHE A 120 19.50 7.37 -21.67
C PHE A 120 19.73 7.49 -23.16
N ASP A 121 20.89 7.04 -23.62
CA ASP A 121 21.08 6.81 -25.05
C ASP A 121 20.12 5.68 -25.42
N GLU A 122 18.92 6.06 -25.88
CA GLU A 122 17.82 5.18 -26.28
C GLU A 122 18.21 4.28 -27.47
N THR A 123 19.44 4.41 -27.98
CA THR A 123 20.06 3.47 -28.90
C THR A 123 20.53 2.17 -28.24
N VAL A 124 20.05 1.84 -27.04
CA VAL A 124 20.03 0.47 -26.56
C VAL A 124 19.09 -0.34 -27.45
N ASP A 125 19.70 -0.92 -28.46
CA ASP A 125 19.23 -1.96 -29.36
C ASP A 125 18.10 -2.80 -28.73
N ALA A 126 16.87 -2.49 -29.10
CA ALA A 126 15.65 -3.20 -28.67
C ALA A 126 15.63 -4.68 -29.10
N SER A 127 16.64 -5.13 -29.84
CA SER A 127 16.83 -6.53 -30.25
C SER A 127 17.42 -7.41 -29.16
N ALA A 128 17.98 -6.84 -28.08
CA ALA A 128 18.53 -7.61 -26.95
C ALA A 128 17.55 -7.65 -25.77
N ALA A 129 16.40 -8.32 -25.95
CA ALA A 129 15.59 -8.85 -24.85
C ALA A 129 16.32 -10.02 -24.16
N SER A 130 17.54 -9.78 -23.69
CA SER A 130 18.29 -10.72 -22.88
C SER A 130 17.69 -10.70 -21.47
N SER A 131 17.20 -11.85 -21.02
CA SER A 131 16.69 -12.15 -19.67
C SER A 131 17.64 -11.86 -18.49
N THR A 132 18.76 -11.17 -18.71
CA THR A 132 19.68 -10.74 -17.68
C THR A 132 19.39 -9.30 -17.31
N PRO A 133 19.10 -8.98 -16.03
CA PRO A 133 18.94 -7.61 -15.57
C PRO A 133 20.16 -6.80 -16.01
N LYS A 134 19.93 -5.84 -16.90
CA LYS A 134 20.99 -5.03 -17.46
C LYS A 134 21.60 -4.25 -16.30
N SER A 135 22.91 -4.45 -16.09
CA SER A 135 23.73 -3.83 -15.06
C SER A 135 23.29 -2.39 -14.77
N ILE A 136 22.80 -2.15 -13.56
CA ILE A 136 22.51 -0.82 -13.03
C ILE A 136 23.76 0.04 -13.26
N VAL A 137 23.61 1.14 -14.00
CA VAL A 137 24.72 2.03 -14.36
C VAL A 137 25.11 2.81 -13.11
N CYS A 138 26.08 2.28 -12.37
CA CYS A 138 26.72 2.95 -11.25
C CYS A 138 27.73 3.98 -11.77
N GLY A 139 27.23 5.05 -12.40
CA GLY A 139 28.05 6.14 -12.94
C GLY A 139 28.73 6.96 -11.84
N SER A 140 29.86 7.59 -12.16
CA SER A 140 30.76 8.30 -11.24
C SER A 140 30.19 9.56 -10.56
N ASN A 141 28.95 9.95 -10.90
CA ASN A 141 28.26 11.13 -10.35
C ASN A 141 27.12 10.69 -9.42
N LYS A 142 27.40 9.80 -8.46
CA LYS A 142 26.42 9.38 -7.46
C LYS A 142 26.21 10.51 -6.46
N GLN A 143 25.07 11.18 -6.52
CA GLN A 143 24.60 11.97 -5.38
C GLN A 143 23.61 11.11 -4.60
N PRO A 144 23.82 10.94 -3.28
CA PRO A 144 22.81 10.43 -2.37
C PRO A 144 21.49 11.19 -2.58
N ALA A 145 20.49 10.53 -3.15
CA ALA A 145 19.13 11.06 -3.12
C ALA A 145 18.52 10.61 -1.80
N GLY A 146 18.11 11.57 -0.96
CA GLY A 146 17.30 11.25 0.21
C GLY A 146 16.00 10.61 -0.25
N ASN A 147 15.62 9.48 0.34
CA ASN A 147 14.39 8.77 0.02
C ASN A 147 13.48 8.78 1.25
N PRO A 148 12.69 9.86 1.45
CA PRO A 148 11.80 9.98 2.59
C PRO A 148 10.66 8.95 2.57
N SER A 149 10.49 8.21 1.46
CA SER A 149 9.49 7.14 1.32
C SER A 149 10.01 5.76 1.73
N ARG A 150 11.17 5.72 2.37
CA ARG A 150 11.81 4.51 2.87
C ARG A 150 12.28 4.72 4.31
N ILE A 151 12.13 3.72 5.16
CA ILE A 151 12.76 3.68 6.49
C ILE A 151 13.40 2.31 6.70
N ASP A 152 14.63 2.32 7.22
CA ASP A 152 15.39 1.12 7.54
C ASP A 152 15.68 1.09 9.04
N PHE A 153 15.57 -0.07 9.67
CA PHE A 153 15.87 -0.22 11.09
C PHE A 153 16.24 -1.66 11.46
N LEU A 154 16.92 -1.81 12.58
CA LEU A 154 17.27 -3.10 13.17
C LEU A 154 16.27 -3.45 14.26
N LEU A 155 15.65 -4.62 14.13
CA LEU A 155 14.90 -5.21 15.23
C LEU A 155 15.87 -5.75 16.30
N PRO A 156 15.47 -5.84 17.58
CA PRO A 156 16.32 -6.34 18.63
C PRO A 156 16.47 -7.85 18.48
N LYS A 157 17.57 -8.39 19.01
CA LYS A 157 17.75 -9.84 19.07
C LYS A 157 16.67 -10.45 19.97
N MET A 158 15.94 -11.42 19.44
CA MET A 158 14.91 -12.15 20.20
C MET A 158 15.53 -13.36 20.89
N ALA A 159 15.13 -13.62 22.12
CA ALA A 159 15.44 -14.85 22.85
C ALA A 159 14.58 -16.02 22.33
N THR A 160 14.91 -17.26 22.71
CA THR A 160 14.24 -18.49 22.24
C THR A 160 12.73 -18.52 22.57
N ASN A 161 12.30 -17.78 23.58
CA ASN A 161 10.89 -17.62 23.98
C ASN A 161 10.15 -16.52 23.18
N GLY A 162 10.82 -15.85 22.24
CA GLY A 162 10.26 -14.76 21.43
C GLY A 162 10.24 -13.39 22.12
N SER A 163 10.80 -13.23 23.32
CA SER A 163 10.96 -11.91 23.94
C SER A 163 12.26 -11.23 23.52
N PRO A 164 12.36 -9.89 23.47
CA PRO A 164 13.62 -9.20 23.26
C PRO A 164 14.67 -9.63 24.29
N GLN A 165 15.89 -9.94 23.83
CA GLN A 165 17.02 -10.27 24.69
C GLN A 165 17.49 -9.00 25.41
N LEU A 166 17.61 -9.05 26.73
CA LEU A 166 18.14 -7.96 27.56
C LEU A 166 19.60 -8.24 27.97
N PRO A 167 20.52 -7.26 27.93
CA PRO A 167 20.33 -5.90 27.43
C PRO A 167 19.98 -5.89 25.94
N LEU A 168 19.23 -4.87 25.49
CA LEU A 168 18.82 -4.74 24.09
C LEU A 168 20.06 -4.80 23.21
N THR A 169 20.13 -5.83 22.38
CA THR A 169 21.23 -6.02 21.43
C THR A 169 20.65 -5.95 20.02
N PRO A 170 21.31 -5.27 19.07
CA PRO A 170 20.87 -5.27 17.69
C PRO A 170 20.68 -6.69 17.18
N GLY A 171 19.52 -6.95 16.59
CA GLY A 171 19.19 -8.23 16.02
C GLY A 171 19.98 -8.49 14.75
N THR A 172 19.76 -9.68 14.20
CA THR A 172 20.40 -10.12 12.96
C THR A 172 19.61 -9.74 11.72
N TYR A 173 18.57 -8.92 11.84
CA TYR A 173 17.67 -8.59 10.73
C TYR A 173 17.58 -7.09 10.53
N LEU A 174 17.75 -6.67 9.28
CA LEU A 174 17.33 -5.37 8.78
C LEU A 174 15.87 -5.46 8.35
N VAL A 175 15.05 -4.56 8.85
CA VAL A 175 13.69 -4.35 8.37
C VAL A 175 13.65 -3.04 7.60
N THR A 176 13.03 -3.09 6.42
CA THR A 176 12.84 -1.94 5.57
C THR A 176 11.37 -1.81 5.21
N TYR A 177 10.79 -0.64 5.48
CA TYR A 177 9.55 -0.23 4.84
C TYR A 177 9.87 0.68 3.68
N TYR A 178 9.28 0.41 2.53
CA TYR A 178 9.51 1.21 1.34
C TYR A 178 8.33 1.14 0.38
N ALA A 179 8.10 2.23 -0.31
CA ALA A 179 7.09 2.29 -1.36
C ALA A 179 7.72 1.99 -2.72
N ARG A 180 7.02 1.17 -3.52
CA ARG A 180 7.31 0.95 -4.95
C ARG A 180 6.04 0.52 -5.67
N ARG A 181 6.06 0.50 -7.00
CA ARG A 181 5.00 -0.13 -7.79
C ARG A 181 4.81 -1.61 -7.48
N GLN A 182 3.57 -2.08 -7.59
CA GLN A 182 3.20 -3.46 -7.29
C GLN A 182 3.86 -4.47 -8.24
N THR A 183 3.86 -4.19 -9.54
CA THR A 183 4.54 -5.02 -10.54
C THR A 183 5.83 -4.32 -10.98
N PRO A 184 7.01 -4.87 -10.65
CA PRO A 184 8.27 -4.34 -11.14
C PRO A 184 8.37 -4.61 -12.65
N PHE A 185 8.25 -3.54 -13.44
CA PHE A 185 8.49 -3.45 -14.88
C PHE A 185 8.23 -4.74 -15.68
N ASP A 186 6.96 -5.01 -16.00
CA ASP A 186 6.65 -5.84 -17.16
C ASP A 186 6.70 -4.95 -18.42
N SER A 187 7.31 -5.49 -19.47
CA SER A 187 7.28 -4.94 -20.83
C SER A 187 5.89 -4.50 -21.32
N SER A 188 4.83 -5.09 -20.76
CA SER A 188 3.43 -4.72 -21.00
C SER A 188 3.03 -3.33 -20.46
N PHE A 189 3.73 -2.79 -19.45
CA PHE A 189 3.43 -1.49 -18.81
C PHE A 189 4.29 -0.32 -19.32
N LYS A 190 5.07 -0.51 -20.41
CA LYS A 190 5.97 0.54 -20.94
C LYS A 190 5.26 1.86 -21.26
N SER A 191 4.00 1.81 -21.69
CA SER A 191 3.23 3.01 -22.05
C SER A 191 2.57 3.70 -20.86
N ASN A 192 2.38 3.01 -19.74
CA ASN A 192 1.86 3.60 -18.52
C ASN A 192 2.53 2.94 -17.29
N PRO A 193 3.75 3.36 -16.94
CA PRO A 193 4.52 2.73 -15.87
C PRO A 193 3.83 2.84 -14.50
N PHE A 194 2.93 3.81 -14.32
CA PHE A 194 2.08 3.96 -13.14
C PHE A 194 0.62 3.93 -13.58
N ASP A 195 -0.12 2.96 -13.09
CA ASP A 195 -1.57 2.91 -13.23
C ASP A 195 -2.17 2.69 -11.84
N GLY A 196 -3.02 3.61 -11.38
CA GLY A 196 -3.61 3.49 -10.04
C GLY A 196 -4.40 2.20 -9.82
N VAL A 197 -4.90 1.58 -10.89
CA VAL A 197 -5.65 0.32 -10.83
C VAL A 197 -4.76 -0.87 -11.13
N ASP A 198 -4.06 -0.84 -12.26
CA ASP A 198 -3.34 -2.01 -12.74
C ASP A 198 -1.93 -2.16 -12.13
N ASN A 199 -1.29 -1.04 -11.77
CA ASN A 199 0.04 -1.03 -11.17
C ASN A 199 0.20 0.08 -10.12
N PRO A 200 -0.58 0.03 -9.02
CA PRO A 200 -0.51 1.05 -7.99
C PRO A 200 0.87 1.06 -7.32
N ILE A 201 1.24 2.22 -6.77
CA ILE A 201 2.34 2.28 -5.80
C ILE A 201 1.81 1.72 -4.49
N VAL A 202 2.57 0.83 -3.88
CA VAL A 202 2.18 0.12 -2.66
C VAL A 202 3.35 0.12 -1.67
N MET A 203 3.01 -0.01 -0.40
CA MET A 203 3.99 -0.15 0.67
C MET A 203 4.39 -1.62 0.82
N TYR A 204 5.70 -1.86 0.79
CA TYR A 204 6.30 -3.16 1.09
C TYR A 204 7.02 -3.14 2.43
N ARG A 205 7.05 -4.31 3.06
CA ARG A 205 7.91 -4.63 4.20
C ARG A 205 8.90 -5.69 3.76
N ALA A 206 10.18 -5.33 3.69
CA ALA A 206 11.26 -6.30 3.53
C ALA A 206 11.89 -6.58 4.90
N GLN A 207 12.22 -7.84 5.15
CA GLN A 207 13.05 -8.27 6.26
C GLN A 207 14.18 -9.13 5.69
N MET A 208 15.42 -8.75 5.97
CA MET A 208 16.60 -9.43 5.44
C MET A 208 17.62 -9.67 6.55
N PRO A 209 18.32 -10.83 6.54
CA PRO A 209 19.38 -11.07 7.51
C PRO A 209 20.59 -10.17 7.23
N LEU A 210 21.22 -9.65 8.29
CA LEU A 210 22.45 -8.84 8.22
C LEU A 210 23.68 -9.68 7.86
N PHE A 211 23.64 -10.96 8.18
CA PHE A 211 24.72 -11.92 7.95
C PHE A 211 24.15 -13.18 7.30
N ASP A 212 24.91 -13.78 6.40
CA ASP A 212 24.56 -15.09 5.88
C ASP A 212 24.83 -16.20 6.91
N ASN A 213 24.32 -17.40 6.63
CA ASN A 213 24.55 -18.58 7.47
C ASN A 213 25.90 -19.25 7.17
N SER A 214 26.81 -18.59 6.43
CA SER A 214 28.10 -19.19 6.11
C SER A 214 29.05 -19.12 7.31
N SER A 215 30.13 -19.91 7.26
CA SER A 215 31.16 -19.92 8.30
C SER A 215 32.51 -19.62 7.63
N PRO A 216 33.10 -18.43 7.87
CA PRO A 216 32.62 -17.35 8.74
C PRO A 216 31.41 -16.60 8.15
N PRO A 217 30.52 -16.03 8.98
CA PRO A 217 29.35 -15.30 8.51
C PRO A 217 29.79 -14.10 7.69
N LYS A 218 29.31 -14.02 6.44
CA LYS A 218 29.53 -12.88 5.57
C LYS A 218 28.44 -11.84 5.83
N LYS A 219 28.84 -10.58 5.88
CA LYS A 219 27.90 -9.45 5.94
C LYS A 219 27.06 -9.47 4.66
N MET A 220 25.74 -9.47 4.79
CA MET A 220 24.77 -9.37 3.69
C MET A 220 24.25 -7.95 3.48
N VAL A 221 24.40 -7.09 4.48
CA VAL A 221 23.94 -5.69 4.45
C VAL A 221 25.04 -4.81 5.04
N ASP A 222 25.55 -3.86 4.27
CA ASP A 222 26.51 -2.89 4.82
C ASP A 222 25.81 -1.76 5.58
N ILE A 223 25.75 -1.89 6.90
CA ILE A 223 25.19 -0.86 7.81
C ILE A 223 26.15 0.31 8.13
N SER A 224 27.31 0.40 7.47
CA SER A 224 28.23 1.53 7.69
C SER A 224 27.64 2.84 7.15
N ASP A 225 28.03 3.98 7.72
CA ASP A 225 27.54 5.31 7.32
C ASP A 225 27.75 5.63 5.83
N SER A 226 28.63 4.90 5.14
CA SER A 226 28.67 4.88 3.68
C SER A 226 27.53 4.02 3.13
N ARG A 227 26.28 4.50 3.31
CA ARG A 227 25.06 3.91 2.73
C ARG A 227 25.00 3.96 1.19
N TYR A 228 26.11 4.27 0.54
CA TYR A 228 26.28 4.16 -0.91
C TYR A 228 27.64 3.49 -1.14
N PRO A 229 27.69 2.31 -1.78
CA PRO A 229 28.96 1.70 -2.12
C PRO A 229 29.69 2.66 -3.04
N SER A 230 30.91 3.03 -2.66
CA SER A 230 31.85 3.74 -3.53
C SER A 230 32.36 2.84 -4.67
N GLY A 231 32.13 1.52 -4.56
CA GLY A 231 32.39 0.51 -5.58
C GLY A 231 31.38 0.50 -6.72
N ALA A 232 31.84 0.07 -7.89
CA ALA A 232 31.11 0.12 -9.14
C ALA A 232 30.38 -1.20 -9.38
N CYS A 233 29.06 -1.26 -9.20
CA CYS A 233 28.11 -2.38 -9.34
C CYS A 233 28.39 -3.39 -10.46
N SER A 234 29.55 -4.04 -10.43
CA SER A 234 29.98 -5.01 -11.40
C SER A 234 29.24 -6.30 -11.06
N GLY A 235 28.76 -7.02 -12.07
CA GLY A 235 27.79 -8.12 -11.93
C GLY A 235 28.19 -9.33 -11.06
N ASN A 236 29.26 -9.23 -10.29
CA ASN A 236 29.71 -10.19 -9.28
C ASN A 236 29.74 -9.59 -7.86
N GLU A 237 29.24 -8.35 -7.66
CA GLU A 237 29.42 -7.63 -6.41
C GLU A 237 28.54 -8.10 -5.27
N ASP A 238 29.10 -7.96 -4.07
CA ASP A 238 28.58 -8.41 -2.79
C ASP A 238 27.08 -8.07 -2.64
N GLN A 239 26.32 -9.08 -2.17
CA GLN A 239 24.92 -8.95 -1.76
C GLN A 239 24.66 -7.73 -0.85
N THR A 240 25.71 -7.25 -0.17
CA THR A 240 25.77 -6.04 0.67
C THR A 240 25.39 -4.74 0.00
N SER A 241 25.41 -4.65 -1.33
CA SER A 241 25.06 -3.43 -2.07
C SER A 241 23.64 -3.46 -2.65
N PHE A 242 23.03 -4.64 -2.78
CA PHE A 242 21.72 -4.80 -3.41
C PHE A 242 20.59 -4.12 -2.63
N TRP A 243 20.72 -3.96 -1.31
CA TRP A 243 19.67 -3.33 -0.50
C TRP A 243 19.59 -1.81 -0.73
N LEU A 244 20.57 -1.28 -1.45
CA LEU A 244 20.65 0.11 -1.91
C LEU A 244 20.32 0.23 -3.40
N THR A 245 20.01 -0.88 -4.08
CA THR A 245 19.67 -0.82 -5.49
C THR A 245 18.26 -0.27 -5.67
N GLU A 246 18.20 0.79 -6.44
CA GLU A 246 16.97 1.39 -6.93
C GLU A 246 16.77 0.94 -8.37
N SER A 247 15.51 0.87 -8.79
CA SER A 247 15.13 0.69 -10.18
C SER A 247 15.59 1.90 -11.01
N GLU A 248 15.49 1.80 -12.33
CA GLU A 248 15.71 2.94 -13.23
C GLU A 248 14.80 4.16 -12.94
N TYR A 249 13.74 3.96 -12.14
CA TYR A 249 12.81 4.99 -11.70
C TYR A 249 13.10 5.49 -10.27
N GLY A 250 14.20 5.06 -9.64
CA GLY A 250 14.54 5.43 -8.27
C GLY A 250 13.73 4.69 -7.20
N GLU A 251 13.08 3.58 -7.56
CA GLU A 251 12.28 2.79 -6.60
C GLU A 251 13.14 1.68 -5.99
N PRO A 252 13.19 1.52 -4.66
CA PRO A 252 13.91 0.40 -4.06
C PRO A 252 13.35 -0.94 -4.54
N ASN A 253 14.21 -1.90 -4.87
CA ASN A 253 13.78 -3.27 -5.18
C ASN A 253 14.49 -4.30 -4.30
N LEU A 254 13.89 -4.55 -3.12
CA LEU A 254 14.44 -5.49 -2.13
C LEU A 254 13.91 -6.92 -2.31
N GLU A 255 13.05 -7.16 -3.30
CA GLU A 255 12.48 -8.47 -3.56
C GLU A 255 13.55 -9.54 -3.91
N PRO A 256 14.57 -9.27 -4.76
CA PRO A 256 15.62 -10.25 -5.04
C PRO A 256 16.40 -10.68 -3.80
N LEU A 257 16.59 -9.77 -2.84
CA LEU A 257 17.27 -10.06 -1.57
C LEU A 257 16.47 -10.98 -0.65
N SER A 258 15.15 -10.93 -0.78
CA SER A 258 14.24 -11.76 0.00
C SER A 258 13.97 -13.13 -0.60
N ILE A 259 14.10 -13.29 -1.92
CA ILE A 259 13.69 -14.50 -2.64
C ILE A 259 14.88 -15.39 -2.99
N ASN A 260 16.04 -14.81 -3.33
CA ASN A 260 17.31 -15.52 -3.59
C ASN A 260 17.15 -16.92 -4.24
N ASP A 261 16.69 -16.97 -5.50
CA ASP A 261 16.38 -18.19 -6.28
C ASP A 261 17.55 -19.19 -6.46
N GLY A 262 18.78 -18.82 -6.06
CA GLY A 262 19.97 -19.68 -6.14
C GLY A 262 20.57 -20.10 -4.80
N SER A 263 20.08 -19.58 -3.68
CA SER A 263 20.54 -19.96 -2.33
C SER A 263 19.56 -20.97 -1.74
N PRO A 264 20.01 -22.10 -1.17
CA PRO A 264 19.12 -23.05 -0.51
C PRO A 264 18.54 -22.39 0.75
N ASN A 265 17.41 -21.69 0.57
CA ASN A 265 16.60 -21.02 1.58
C ASN A 265 17.36 -20.01 2.47
N PRO A 266 17.30 -18.69 2.19
CA PRO A 266 17.27 -17.73 3.28
C PRO A 266 15.95 -17.97 4.04
N THR A 267 15.94 -18.93 4.97
CA THR A 267 14.77 -19.38 5.76
C THR A 267 14.09 -18.27 6.56
N PHE A 268 14.63 -17.04 6.51
CA PHE A 268 14.28 -15.94 7.39
C PHE A 268 14.20 -14.57 6.69
N ALA A 269 14.35 -14.51 5.36
CA ALA A 269 14.05 -13.29 4.63
C ALA A 269 12.56 -13.27 4.26
N SER A 270 11.91 -12.11 4.36
CA SER A 270 10.50 -11.95 4.00
C SER A 270 10.29 -10.67 3.20
N HIS A 271 9.30 -10.71 2.31
CA HIS A 271 8.88 -9.56 1.53
C HIS A 271 7.37 -9.57 1.46
N ASP A 272 6.77 -8.72 2.28
CA ASP A 272 5.33 -8.66 2.47
C ASP A 272 4.78 -7.39 1.82
N LEU A 273 3.74 -7.55 1.02
CA LEU A 273 2.90 -6.43 0.60
C LEU A 273 2.05 -5.98 1.79
N LEU A 274 2.26 -4.75 2.29
CA LEU A 274 1.48 -4.20 3.40
C LEU A 274 0.18 -3.56 2.94
N THR A 275 0.19 -2.92 1.77
CA THR A 275 -1.00 -2.28 1.22
C THR A 275 -1.96 -3.36 0.73
N PRO A 276 -3.20 -3.44 1.24
CA PRO A 276 -4.12 -4.47 0.78
C PRO A 276 -4.54 -4.24 -0.68
N ARG A 277 -5.02 -5.30 -1.32
CA ARG A 277 -5.41 -5.29 -2.74
C ARG A 277 -6.46 -4.23 -3.04
N GLY A 278 -6.33 -3.58 -4.19
CA GLY A 278 -7.24 -2.51 -4.66
C GLY A 278 -6.99 -1.15 -4.00
N MET A 279 -5.93 -1.02 -3.20
CA MET A 279 -5.49 0.26 -2.64
C MET A 279 -4.06 0.53 -3.08
N GLY A 280 -3.74 1.82 -3.16
CA GLY A 280 -2.40 2.30 -3.47
C GLY A 280 -2.06 3.52 -2.63
N LEU A 281 -0.77 3.80 -2.53
CA LEU A 281 -0.25 5.06 -2.03
C LEU A 281 -0.53 6.14 -3.08
N LEU A 282 -1.01 7.30 -2.62
CA LEU A 282 -1.18 8.46 -3.47
C LEU A 282 0.21 8.95 -3.91
N ALA A 283 0.36 9.26 -5.19
CA ALA A 283 1.56 9.90 -5.71
C ALA A 283 1.12 11.15 -6.50
N SER A 284 1.17 12.32 -5.86
CA SER A 284 0.59 13.55 -6.44
C SER A 284 1.30 14.02 -7.71
N HIS A 285 2.55 13.61 -7.90
CA HIS A 285 3.34 13.94 -9.10
C HIS A 285 3.27 12.86 -10.19
N ALA A 286 2.58 11.75 -9.93
CA ALA A 286 2.43 10.66 -10.88
C ALA A 286 1.54 11.00 -12.09
N THR A 287 0.61 11.92 -11.89
CA THR A 287 -0.54 12.10 -12.79
C THR A 287 -0.39 13.28 -13.72
N ASP A 288 0.77 13.95 -13.73
CA ASP A 288 1.02 15.06 -14.64
C ASP A 288 1.75 14.57 -15.89
N PRO A 289 1.05 14.26 -16.99
CA PRO A 289 1.68 13.82 -18.23
C PRO A 289 2.56 14.91 -18.87
N THR A 290 2.46 16.17 -18.42
CA THR A 290 3.23 17.30 -18.96
C THR A 290 4.60 17.45 -18.31
N LEU A 291 4.81 16.87 -17.12
CA LEU A 291 6.10 16.95 -16.41
C LEU A 291 7.15 16.00 -16.98
N GLY A 292 6.80 15.16 -17.97
CA GLY A 292 7.63 14.02 -18.37
C GLY A 292 7.59 12.93 -17.29
N ALA A 293 8.25 11.80 -17.51
CA ALA A 293 8.36 10.71 -16.53
C ALA A 293 9.16 11.15 -15.28
N THR A 294 8.63 12.10 -14.53
CA THR A 294 9.15 12.52 -13.24
C THR A 294 8.86 11.43 -12.24
N ALA A 295 9.84 11.16 -11.39
CA ALA A 295 9.76 10.04 -10.48
C ALA A 295 8.48 10.12 -9.63
N PHE A 296 7.83 8.97 -9.59
CA PHE A 296 6.58 8.74 -8.90
C PHE A 296 6.84 8.73 -7.40
N VAL A 297 6.96 9.90 -6.78
CA VAL A 297 7.16 10.01 -5.34
C VAL A 297 5.84 9.66 -4.67
N PRO A 298 5.78 8.56 -3.92
CA PRO A 298 4.62 8.32 -3.10
C PRO A 298 4.58 9.39 -2.02
N ASN A 299 3.39 9.82 -1.66
CA ASN A 299 3.14 10.69 -0.52
C ASN A 299 3.26 9.89 0.80
N THR A 300 4.36 9.17 0.92
CA THR A 300 4.79 8.50 2.14
C THR A 300 6.06 9.16 2.61
N ILE A 301 6.03 9.63 3.85
CA ILE A 301 7.12 10.37 4.45
C ILE A 301 7.43 9.74 5.81
N PHE A 302 8.67 9.32 5.99
CA PHE A 302 9.29 9.02 7.26
C PHE A 302 10.19 10.21 7.59
N LEU A 303 9.78 11.01 8.58
CA LEU A 303 10.57 12.11 9.07
C LEU A 303 11.29 11.63 10.33
N CYS A 304 12.60 11.41 10.24
CA CYS A 304 13.44 10.97 11.33
C CYS A 304 14.02 12.19 12.04
N GLN A 305 13.90 12.23 13.36
CA GLN A 305 14.42 13.31 14.19
C GLN A 305 15.25 12.72 15.32
N ASP A 306 16.34 13.43 15.61
CA ASP A 306 17.14 13.30 16.81
C ASP A 306 16.76 14.49 17.70
N THR A 307 15.91 14.26 18.70
CA THR A 307 15.33 15.34 19.52
C THR A 307 16.23 15.78 20.66
N ASP A 308 17.23 14.97 21.06
CA ASP A 308 18.15 15.28 22.15
C ASP A 308 19.59 15.61 21.69
N GLY A 309 19.91 15.38 20.42
CA GLY A 309 21.16 15.74 19.77
C GLY A 309 22.30 14.75 20.03
N ASP A 310 21.99 13.51 20.42
CA ASP A 310 23.00 12.48 20.70
C ASP A 310 23.52 11.76 19.43
N GLY A 311 22.99 12.13 18.26
CA GLY A 311 23.30 11.56 16.96
C GLY A 311 22.45 10.35 16.59
N LYS A 312 21.43 10.01 17.39
CA LYS A 312 20.54 8.87 17.17
C LYS A 312 19.12 9.37 16.92
N ILE A 313 18.43 8.65 16.05
CA ILE A 313 17.03 8.94 15.79
C ILE A 313 16.21 8.39 16.96
N ASP A 314 15.56 9.26 17.70
CA ASP A 314 14.71 8.95 18.85
C ASP A 314 13.21 9.22 18.56
N HIS A 315 12.91 9.87 17.44
CA HIS A 315 11.56 10.20 17.02
C HIS A 315 11.37 10.02 15.51
N VAL A 316 10.29 9.33 15.12
CA VAL A 316 9.92 9.14 13.72
C VAL A 316 8.46 9.52 13.52
N ARG A 317 8.20 10.48 12.64
CA ARG A 317 6.85 10.75 12.14
C ARG A 317 6.61 9.99 10.85
N ILE A 318 5.60 9.13 10.87
CA ILE A 318 5.12 8.41 9.69
C ILE A 318 3.95 9.21 9.11
N THR A 319 3.96 9.48 7.81
CA THR A 319 2.82 10.02 7.06
C THR A 319 2.53 9.12 5.88
N LEU A 320 1.28 8.71 5.72
CA LEU A 320 0.81 7.92 4.59
C LEU A 320 -0.42 8.58 3.97
N ASP A 321 -0.38 8.82 2.66
CA ASP A 321 -1.57 9.12 1.86
C ASP A 321 -1.95 7.87 1.05
N LEU A 322 -3.14 7.34 1.30
CA LEU A 322 -3.68 6.17 0.60
C LEU A 322 -4.89 6.55 -0.22
N ALA A 323 -5.03 5.91 -1.37
CA ALA A 323 -6.17 6.01 -2.26
C ALA A 323 -6.73 4.61 -2.55
N GLN A 324 -8.05 4.52 -2.65
CA GLN A 324 -8.72 3.36 -3.23
C GLN A 324 -9.17 3.71 -4.63
N TYR A 325 -8.80 2.87 -5.60
CA TYR A 325 -9.21 3.02 -6.99
C TYR A 325 -10.37 2.09 -7.28
N ASP A 326 -11.31 2.55 -8.10
CA ASP A 326 -12.38 1.68 -8.61
C ASP A 326 -11.89 0.83 -9.78
N GLU A 327 -12.63 -0.23 -10.13
CA GLU A 327 -12.29 -1.10 -11.27
C GLU A 327 -12.24 -0.36 -12.62
N ALA A 328 -12.74 0.88 -12.69
CA ALA A 328 -12.79 1.67 -13.90
C ALA A 328 -11.55 2.57 -14.10
N GLY A 329 -10.58 2.58 -13.19
CA GLY A 329 -9.36 3.39 -13.37
C GLY A 329 -9.54 4.89 -13.15
N ALA A 330 -10.76 5.34 -12.87
CA ALA A 330 -11.06 6.75 -12.82
C ALA A 330 -10.67 7.33 -11.45
N MET A 331 -9.60 8.12 -11.41
CA MET A 331 -9.19 8.88 -10.20
C MET A 331 -10.29 9.80 -9.64
N GLN A 332 -11.30 10.18 -10.44
CA GLN A 332 -12.31 11.17 -10.04
C GLN A 332 -13.21 10.72 -8.88
N THR A 333 -13.19 9.45 -8.53
CA THR A 333 -13.91 8.85 -7.39
C THR A 333 -12.98 8.34 -6.30
N ALA A 334 -11.66 8.46 -6.47
CA ALA A 334 -10.70 7.94 -5.52
C ALA A 334 -10.86 8.64 -4.17
N GLN A 335 -11.14 7.85 -3.15
CA GLN A 335 -11.18 8.35 -1.79
C GLN A 335 -9.78 8.36 -1.23
N ASN A 336 -9.37 9.54 -0.76
CA ASN A 336 -8.05 9.73 -0.18
C ASN A 336 -8.15 9.74 1.33
N VAL A 337 -7.26 8.98 1.97
CA VAL A 337 -7.09 8.95 3.42
C VAL A 337 -5.64 9.28 3.72
N ARG A 338 -5.44 10.41 4.38
CA ARG A 338 -4.15 10.80 4.95
C ARG A 338 -4.13 10.44 6.42
N LEU A 339 -3.12 9.69 6.83
CA LEU A 339 -2.86 9.39 8.22
C LEU A 339 -1.44 9.80 8.58
N SER A 340 -1.25 10.19 9.84
CA SER A 340 0.07 10.44 10.39
C SER A 340 0.14 9.94 11.82
N GLU A 341 1.28 9.35 12.19
CA GLU A 341 1.56 8.85 13.52
C GLU A 341 2.98 9.26 13.91
N ASP A 342 3.10 9.83 15.11
CA ASP A 342 4.37 10.12 15.75
C ASP A 342 4.80 8.91 16.60
N VAL A 343 6.03 8.46 16.42
CA VAL A 343 6.60 7.28 17.08
C VAL A 343 7.86 7.67 17.83
N ASP A 344 7.77 7.68 19.15
CA ASP A 344 8.94 7.81 20.02
C ASP A 344 9.64 6.45 20.16
N LEU A 345 10.97 6.47 20.16
CA LEU A 345 11.84 5.29 20.10
C LEU A 345 12.66 5.15 21.40
N PRO A 346 12.03 4.78 22.54
CA PRO A 346 12.68 4.79 23.85
C PRO A 346 13.80 3.76 24.02
N ASN A 347 13.94 2.85 23.05
CA ASN A 347 14.85 1.71 23.08
C ASN A 347 16.17 1.97 22.35
N ILE A 348 16.30 3.12 21.69
CA ILE A 348 17.50 3.52 21.00
C ILE A 348 18.36 4.27 22.02
N GLN A 349 19.43 3.61 22.47
CA GLN A 349 20.35 4.11 23.48
C GLN A 349 21.75 4.28 22.95
#